data_AF-A0A4S2S3A1-F1
#
_entry.id   AF-A0A4S2S3A1-F1
#
_cell.length_a   1.000
_cell.length_b   1.000
_cell.length_c   1.000
_cell.angle_alpha   90.00
_cell.angle_beta   90.00
_cell.angle_gamma   90.00
#
_symmetry.space_group_name_H-M   'P 1'
#
loop_
_entity.id
_entity.type
_entity.pdbx_description
1 polymer ?
#
loop_
_entity_poly.entity_id
_entity_poly.type
_entity_poly.pdbx_seq_one_letter_code
_entity_poly.pdbx_strand_id
1 'polypeptide(L)'
;MADQAPEPMLTVDELAARAGVTVRTVRFYSTRGLLPPPVIGPRRVGHYGPEHLSRLALIEELQHQGMTLSAIERYLDALHDDLSAHDLAIHRAMVSSWAPDAPQEVSREELEKRAGRTLTDTDIRRLTAMNVLAPAPVGFRVDVGLLRLGVALLDVPISHETILVARKVLLEHARTAAHQLTALFRDEVWGPFTEGESDPERVESMKALSAHMQPMVVQALVTAFQRSLKEELRAAFVSDEQPRA
;
A
#
# COMPACT_ATOMS: atom_id res chain seq x y z
N MET A 1 30.46 -0.22 6.54
CA MET A 1 29.93 -1.07 5.45
C MET A 1 29.43 -2.33 6.12
N ALA A 2 28.12 -2.41 6.40
CA ALA A 2 27.54 -3.62 6.96
C ALA A 2 27.49 -4.67 5.84
N ASP A 3 28.23 -5.75 6.05
CA ASP A 3 28.25 -6.95 5.22
C ASP A 3 26.85 -7.59 5.27
N GLN A 4 25.96 -7.22 4.35
CA GLN A 4 24.73 -7.97 4.12
C GLN A 4 25.14 -9.23 3.37
N ALA A 5 25.38 -10.32 4.11
CA ALA A 5 25.44 -11.64 3.52
C ALA A 5 24.19 -11.81 2.62
N PRO A 6 24.34 -12.26 1.35
CA PRO A 6 23.20 -12.45 0.48
C PRO A 6 22.18 -13.36 1.18
N GLU A 7 20.94 -12.90 1.30
CA GLU A 7 19.90 -13.72 1.94
C GLU A 7 19.84 -15.09 1.25
N PRO A 8 19.79 -16.18 2.04
CA PRO A 8 19.92 -17.51 1.49
C PRO A 8 18.76 -17.82 0.54
N MET A 9 19.12 -18.26 -0.66
CA MET A 9 18.20 -18.82 -1.64
C MET A 9 17.45 -20.03 -1.05
N LEU A 10 16.12 -19.93 -1.00
CA LEU A 10 15.24 -20.92 -0.37
C LEU A 10 14.82 -22.00 -1.36
N THR A 11 14.65 -23.23 -0.90
CA THR A 11 13.86 -24.24 -1.61
C THR A 11 12.36 -23.90 -1.55
N VAL A 12 11.55 -24.55 -2.39
CA VAL A 12 10.09 -24.32 -2.39
C VAL A 12 9.45 -24.65 -1.04
N ASP A 13 9.96 -25.65 -0.32
CA ASP A 13 9.45 -26.06 0.99
C ASP A 13 9.78 -25.01 2.05
N GLU A 14 11.01 -24.48 2.03
CA GLU A 14 11.43 -23.40 2.93
C GLU A 14 10.71 -22.08 2.64
N LEU A 15 10.50 -21.75 1.36
CA LEU A 15 9.72 -20.58 0.94
C LEU A 15 8.29 -20.67 1.46
N ALA A 16 7.63 -21.82 1.24
CA ALA A 16 6.27 -22.07 1.69
C ALA A 16 6.14 -21.92 3.22
N ALA A 17 7.06 -22.57 3.96
CA ALA A 17 7.09 -22.49 5.41
C ALA A 17 7.29 -21.04 5.91
N ARG A 18 8.20 -20.29 5.29
CA ARG A 18 8.52 -18.91 5.70
C ARG A 18 7.45 -17.89 5.31
N ALA A 19 6.72 -18.15 4.23
CA ALA A 19 5.59 -17.34 3.79
C ALA A 19 4.25 -17.74 4.43
N GLY A 20 4.22 -18.79 5.27
CA GLY A 20 2.98 -19.25 5.91
C GLY A 20 1.95 -19.86 4.95
N VAL A 21 2.38 -20.33 3.78
CA VAL A 21 1.51 -20.92 2.74
C VAL A 21 1.92 -22.35 2.43
N THR A 22 1.10 -23.08 1.67
CA THR A 22 1.45 -24.44 1.23
C THR A 22 2.35 -24.40 -0.02
N VAL A 23 3.16 -25.45 -0.21
CA VAL A 23 3.92 -25.67 -1.46
C VAL A 23 2.98 -25.69 -2.68
N ARG A 24 1.76 -26.22 -2.51
CA ARG A 24 0.71 -26.19 -3.55
C ARG A 24 0.33 -24.76 -3.93
N THR A 25 0.17 -23.88 -2.95
CA THR A 25 -0.13 -22.44 -3.16
C THR A 25 1.02 -21.75 -3.90
N VAL A 26 2.26 -21.98 -3.49
CA VAL A 26 3.44 -21.42 -4.17
C VAL A 26 3.47 -21.84 -5.64
N ARG A 27 3.31 -23.15 -5.91
CA ARG A 27 3.26 -23.68 -7.28
C ARG A 27 2.10 -23.11 -8.09
N PHE A 28 0.94 -22.97 -7.47
CA PHE A 28 -0.24 -22.37 -8.11
C PHE A 28 0.06 -20.93 -8.56
N TYR A 29 0.66 -20.10 -7.69
CA TYR A 29 1.05 -18.74 -8.05
C TYR A 29 2.15 -18.71 -9.12
N SER A 30 3.16 -19.58 -9.04
CA SER A 30 4.17 -19.71 -10.10
C SER A 30 3.54 -20.08 -11.45
N THR A 31 2.59 -21.02 -11.50
CA THR A 31 1.93 -21.43 -12.75
C THR A 31 1.05 -20.35 -13.36
N ARG A 32 0.56 -19.41 -12.54
CA ARG A 32 -0.22 -18.25 -12.99
C ARG A 32 0.64 -17.02 -13.29
N GLY A 33 1.97 -17.11 -13.19
CA GLY A 33 2.87 -15.98 -13.43
C GLY A 33 2.90 -14.95 -12.30
N LEU A 34 2.25 -15.23 -11.17
CA LEU A 34 2.19 -14.31 -10.02
C LEU A 34 3.52 -14.22 -9.25
N LEU A 35 4.42 -15.18 -9.45
CA LEU A 35 5.78 -15.18 -8.92
C LEU A 35 6.78 -15.22 -10.07
N PRO A 36 7.91 -14.49 -9.97
CA PRO A 36 9.00 -14.64 -10.91
C PRO A 36 9.48 -16.10 -10.96
N PRO A 37 10.09 -16.53 -12.07
CA PRO A 37 10.63 -17.87 -12.18
C PRO A 37 11.79 -18.05 -11.19
N PRO A 38 11.87 -19.20 -10.49
CA PRO A 38 12.98 -19.46 -9.58
C PRO A 38 14.29 -19.67 -10.36
N VAL A 39 15.41 -19.44 -9.69
CA VAL A 39 16.73 -19.81 -10.22
C VAL A 39 16.88 -21.32 -10.14
N ILE A 40 17.16 -21.96 -11.27
CA ILE A 40 17.34 -23.43 -11.30
C ILE A 40 18.77 -23.77 -10.87
N GLY A 41 18.89 -24.36 -9.68
CA GLY A 41 20.15 -24.79 -9.12
C GLY A 41 20.54 -26.22 -9.50
N PRO A 42 21.61 -26.75 -8.86
CA PRO A 42 22.03 -28.13 -9.03
C PRO A 42 20.88 -29.11 -8.79
N ARG A 43 20.86 -30.23 -9.53
CA ARG A 43 19.80 -31.25 -9.46
C ARG A 43 18.39 -30.76 -9.84
N ARG A 44 18.30 -29.66 -10.59
CA ARG A 44 17.02 -29.06 -11.05
C ARG A 44 16.10 -28.60 -9.91
N VAL A 45 16.69 -28.25 -8.77
CA VAL A 45 15.95 -27.67 -7.64
C VAL A 45 15.75 -26.18 -7.90
N GLY A 46 14.51 -25.71 -7.76
CA GLY A 46 14.20 -24.29 -7.85
C GLY A 46 14.60 -23.56 -6.57
N HIS A 47 15.34 -22.48 -6.72
CA HIS A 47 15.79 -21.59 -5.65
C HIS A 47 15.09 -20.24 -5.74
N TYR A 48 14.60 -19.78 -4.60
CA TYR A 48 13.75 -18.61 -4.45
C TYR A 48 14.44 -17.58 -3.56
N GLY A 49 14.62 -16.36 -4.06
CA GLY A 49 15.21 -15.25 -3.32
C GLY A 49 14.20 -14.42 -2.51
N PRO A 50 14.68 -13.36 -1.83
CA PRO A 50 13.86 -12.48 -0.99
C PRO A 50 12.69 -11.81 -1.72
N GLU A 51 12.84 -11.54 -3.01
CA GLU A 51 11.79 -11.00 -3.87
C GLU A 51 10.55 -11.91 -3.92
N HIS A 52 10.74 -13.23 -3.85
CA HIS A 52 9.63 -14.17 -3.83
C HIS A 52 8.83 -14.09 -2.53
N LEU A 53 9.53 -13.93 -1.39
CA LEU A 53 8.87 -13.73 -0.09
C LEU A 53 8.09 -12.41 -0.06
N SER A 54 8.71 -11.31 -0.51
CA SER A 54 8.04 -10.02 -0.57
C SER A 54 6.83 -10.04 -1.50
N ARG A 55 6.91 -10.75 -2.64
CA ARG A 55 5.79 -10.88 -3.58
C ARG A 55 4.66 -11.73 -3.02
N LEU A 56 4.97 -12.83 -2.34
CA LEU A 56 3.97 -13.63 -1.62
C LEU A 56 3.26 -12.81 -0.54
N ALA A 57 4.00 -12.03 0.24
CA ALA A 57 3.44 -11.17 1.26
C ALA A 57 2.56 -10.04 0.67
N LEU A 58 2.92 -9.50 -0.49
CA LEU A 58 2.09 -8.54 -1.22
C LEU A 58 0.81 -9.18 -1.76
N ILE A 59 0.89 -10.39 -2.32
CA ILE A 59 -0.29 -11.14 -2.79
C ILE A 59 -1.24 -11.40 -1.63
N GLU A 60 -0.73 -11.89 -0.51
CA GLU A 60 -1.52 -12.12 0.71
C GLU A 60 -2.22 -10.83 1.17
N GLU A 61 -1.50 -9.71 1.21
CA GLU A 61 -2.06 -8.41 1.56
C GLU A 61 -3.18 -8.00 0.60
N LEU A 62 -2.95 -8.06 -0.72
CA LEU A 62 -3.97 -7.72 -1.72
C LEU A 62 -5.21 -8.62 -1.61
N GLN A 63 -5.03 -9.90 -1.29
CA GLN A 63 -6.14 -10.83 -1.02
C GLN A 63 -6.90 -10.47 0.26
N HIS A 64 -6.18 -10.07 1.32
CA HIS A 64 -6.80 -9.57 2.55
C HIS A 64 -7.69 -8.35 2.24
N GLN A 65 -7.25 -7.48 1.32
CA GLN A 65 -8.02 -6.33 0.85
C GLN A 65 -9.18 -6.69 -0.11
N GLY A 66 -9.53 -7.98 -0.22
CA GLY A 66 -10.67 -8.45 -1.01
C GLY A 66 -10.43 -8.49 -2.52
N MET A 67 -9.18 -8.33 -2.99
CA MET A 67 -8.89 -8.42 -4.41
C MET A 67 -8.98 -9.86 -4.90
N THR A 68 -9.65 -10.04 -6.04
CA THR A 68 -9.66 -11.33 -6.75
C THR A 68 -8.28 -11.61 -7.34
N LEU A 69 -7.93 -12.89 -7.49
CA LEU A 69 -6.65 -13.28 -8.09
C LEU A 69 -6.43 -12.65 -9.47
N SER A 70 -7.47 -12.55 -10.29
CA SER A 70 -7.38 -11.92 -11.62
C SER A 70 -7.07 -10.41 -11.55
N ALA A 71 -7.49 -9.73 -10.47
CA ALA A 71 -7.15 -8.33 -10.25
C ALA A 71 -5.72 -8.17 -9.70
N ILE A 72 -5.27 -9.11 -8.87
CA ILE A 72 -3.90 -9.18 -8.37
C ILE A 72 -2.91 -9.41 -9.51
N GLU A 73 -3.22 -10.30 -10.46
CA GLU A 73 -2.43 -10.51 -11.68
C GLU A 73 -2.20 -9.19 -12.42
N ARG A 74 -3.28 -8.48 -12.79
CA ARG A 74 -3.18 -7.19 -13.48
C ARG A 74 -2.40 -6.14 -12.69
N TYR A 75 -2.52 -6.15 -11.36
CA TYR A 75 -1.78 -5.23 -10.49
C TYR A 75 -0.28 -5.53 -10.55
N LEU A 76 0.10 -6.80 -10.42
CA LEU A 76 1.50 -7.22 -10.46
C LEU A 76 2.11 -7.10 -11.87
N ASP A 77 1.33 -7.29 -12.94
CA ASP A 77 1.78 -7.08 -14.33
C ASP A 77 2.06 -5.59 -14.62
N ALA A 78 1.39 -4.69 -13.90
CA ALA A 78 1.65 -3.25 -14.01
C ALA A 78 2.91 -2.82 -13.24
N LEU A 79 3.43 -3.66 -12.35
CA LEU A 79 4.71 -3.46 -11.68
C LEU A 79 5.83 -3.98 -12.57
N HIS A 80 7.00 -3.36 -12.53
CA HIS A 80 8.15 -3.87 -13.26
C HIS A 80 8.59 -5.24 -12.70
N ASP A 81 9.02 -6.17 -13.57
CA ASP A 81 9.43 -7.52 -13.14
C ASP A 81 10.73 -7.53 -12.32
N ASP A 82 11.48 -6.44 -12.32
CA ASP A 82 12.77 -6.27 -11.64
C ASP A 82 12.67 -5.59 -10.26
N LEU A 83 11.46 -5.46 -9.70
CA LEU A 83 11.27 -4.86 -8.38
C LEU A 83 12.05 -5.63 -7.31
N SER A 84 12.78 -4.88 -6.49
CA SER A 84 13.48 -5.44 -5.35
C SER A 84 12.48 -5.86 -4.25
N ALA A 85 12.94 -6.70 -3.33
CA ALA A 85 12.18 -7.05 -2.14
C ALA A 85 11.77 -5.82 -1.32
N HIS A 86 12.56 -4.73 -1.35
CA HIS A 86 12.26 -3.47 -0.69
C HIS A 86 11.13 -2.71 -1.37
N ASP A 87 11.13 -2.63 -2.70
CA ASP A 87 10.07 -1.95 -3.46
C ASP A 87 8.73 -2.66 -3.26
N LEU A 88 8.73 -4.00 -3.32
CA LEU A 88 7.54 -4.80 -3.04
C LEU A 88 7.01 -4.59 -1.61
N ALA A 89 7.91 -4.38 -0.63
CA ALA A 89 7.51 -4.06 0.75
C ALA A 89 6.88 -2.66 0.85
N ILE A 90 7.33 -1.69 0.04
CA ILE A 90 6.69 -0.37 -0.07
C ILE A 90 5.28 -0.53 -0.67
N HIS A 91 5.13 -1.28 -1.76
CA HIS A 91 3.84 -1.57 -2.37
C HIS A 91 2.88 -2.24 -1.38
N ARG A 92 3.36 -3.22 -0.61
CA ARG A 92 2.57 -3.87 0.44
C ARG A 92 2.12 -2.88 1.51
N ALA A 93 3.01 -2.01 1.98
CA ALA A 93 2.66 -0.99 2.97
C ALA A 93 1.57 -0.04 2.45
N MET A 94 1.63 0.36 1.18
CA MET A 94 0.57 1.15 0.55
C MET A 94 -0.77 0.41 0.50
N VAL A 95 -0.77 -0.88 0.10
CA VAL A 95 -1.98 -1.71 0.03
C VAL A 95 -2.60 -1.91 1.41
N SER A 96 -1.78 -2.16 2.44
CA SER A 96 -2.25 -2.30 3.82
C SER A 96 -2.90 -1.03 4.38
N SER A 97 -2.61 0.14 3.80
CA SER A 97 -3.24 1.41 4.18
C SER A 97 -4.60 1.67 3.49
N TRP A 98 -5.02 0.81 2.56
CA TRP A 98 -6.29 0.96 1.82
C TRP A 98 -7.50 0.39 2.56
N ALA A 99 -7.32 -0.63 3.40
CA ALA A 99 -8.22 -0.82 4.51
C ALA A 99 -7.82 0.18 5.59
N PRO A 100 -8.73 1.05 6.05
CA PRO A 100 -8.56 1.56 7.40
C PRO A 100 -8.69 0.34 8.32
N ASP A 101 -7.58 -0.31 8.63
CA ASP A 101 -7.46 -0.93 9.95
C ASP A 101 -7.87 0.16 10.92
N ALA A 102 -8.98 -0.07 11.63
CA ALA A 102 -9.47 0.89 12.59
C ALA A 102 -8.29 1.29 13.48
N PRO A 103 -7.92 2.58 13.56
CA PRO A 103 -6.75 3.03 14.29
C PRO A 103 -6.67 2.32 15.64
N GLN A 104 -5.61 1.57 15.86
CA GLN A 104 -5.50 0.72 17.05
C GLN A 104 -5.13 1.59 18.24
N GLU A 105 -5.87 1.46 19.34
CA GLU A 105 -5.49 2.07 20.61
C GLU A 105 -4.30 1.31 21.20
N VAL A 106 -3.18 2.00 21.36
CA VAL A 106 -1.93 1.44 21.89
C VAL A 106 -1.35 2.35 22.97
N SER A 107 -0.65 1.75 23.94
CA SER A 107 0.14 2.49 24.92
C SER A 107 1.35 3.16 24.26
N ARG A 108 1.98 4.11 24.96
CA ARG A 108 3.25 4.71 24.50
C ARG A 108 4.34 3.66 24.32
N GLU A 109 4.43 2.70 25.25
CA GLU A 109 5.41 1.61 25.21
C GLU A 109 5.21 0.73 23.97
N GLU A 110 3.97 0.32 23.68
CA GLU A 110 3.66 -0.49 22.50
C GLU A 110 3.89 0.30 21.21
N LEU A 111 3.58 1.60 21.18
CA LEU A 111 3.90 2.48 20.05
C LEU A 111 5.41 2.52 19.77
N GLU A 112 6.25 2.74 20.79
CA GLU A 112 7.71 2.78 20.62
C GLU A 112 8.28 1.42 20.21
N LYS A 113 7.73 0.33 20.74
CA LYS A 113 8.07 -1.04 20.32
C LYS A 113 7.75 -1.27 18.85
N ARG A 114 6.56 -0.87 18.38
CA ARG A 114 6.17 -0.97 16.96
C ARG A 114 6.97 -0.04 16.06
N ALA A 115 7.33 1.16 16.54
CA ALA A 115 8.19 2.09 15.85
C ALA A 115 9.66 1.61 15.78
N GLY A 116 10.05 0.66 16.64
CA GLY A 116 11.42 0.16 16.75
C GLY A 116 12.39 1.19 17.32
N ARG A 117 11.90 2.28 17.92
CA ARG A 117 12.71 3.35 18.51
C ARG A 117 11.93 4.11 19.58
N THR A 118 12.66 4.72 20.51
CA THR A 118 12.08 5.71 21.43
C THR A 118 11.62 6.94 20.66
N LEU A 119 10.46 7.49 21.02
CA LEU A 119 9.86 8.64 20.34
C LEU A 119 9.86 9.86 21.26
N THR A 120 10.54 10.91 20.82
CA THR A 120 10.50 12.22 21.47
C THR A 120 9.13 12.88 21.28
N ASP A 121 8.79 13.90 22.08
CA ASP A 121 7.54 14.63 21.87
C ASP A 121 7.48 15.33 20.52
N THR A 122 8.64 15.70 19.96
CA THR A 122 8.73 16.22 18.59
C THR A 122 8.36 15.15 17.55
N ASP A 123 8.82 13.91 17.74
CA ASP A 123 8.45 12.79 16.88
C ASP A 123 6.94 12.53 16.94
N ILE A 124 6.38 12.47 18.15
CA ILE A 124 4.93 12.29 18.35
C ILE A 124 4.13 13.40 17.65
N ARG A 125 4.56 14.66 17.77
CA ARG A 125 3.92 15.78 17.05
C ARG A 125 4.03 15.63 15.53
N ARG A 126 5.18 15.21 15.00
CA ARG A 126 5.37 14.99 13.56
C ARG A 126 4.53 13.82 13.04
N LEU A 127 4.52 12.69 13.75
CA LEU A 127 3.67 11.53 13.41
C LEU A 127 2.18 11.90 13.44
N THR A 128 1.75 12.71 14.42
CA THR A 128 0.38 13.26 14.47
C THR A 128 0.10 14.15 13.26
N ALA A 129 1.04 15.02 12.89
CA ALA A 129 0.91 15.88 11.72
C ALA A 129 0.87 15.10 10.40
N MET A 130 1.44 13.90 10.35
CA MET A 130 1.34 12.98 9.20
C MET A 130 0.08 12.09 9.25
N ASN A 131 -0.80 12.27 10.25
CA ASN A 131 -1.99 11.46 10.47
C ASN A 131 -1.70 9.97 10.75
N VAL A 132 -0.49 9.66 11.20
CA VAL A 132 -0.05 8.30 11.58
C VAL A 132 -0.63 7.90 12.93
N LEU A 133 -0.77 8.87 13.84
CA LEU A 133 -1.35 8.65 15.15
C LEU A 133 -2.21 9.84 15.57
N ALA A 134 -3.14 9.59 16.49
CA ALA A 134 -3.99 10.58 17.13
C ALA A 134 -4.07 10.31 18.64
N PRO A 135 -4.28 11.33 19.47
CA PRO A 135 -4.49 11.13 20.90
C PRO A 135 -5.74 10.26 21.14
N ALA A 136 -5.67 9.40 22.16
CA ALA A 136 -6.75 8.58 22.68
C ALA A 136 -6.94 8.86 24.17
N PRO A 137 -8.06 8.42 24.80
CA PRO A 137 -8.25 8.55 26.24
C PRO A 137 -7.11 7.92 27.05
N VAL A 138 -6.57 6.80 26.55
CA VAL A 138 -5.37 6.14 27.07
C VAL A 138 -4.42 5.87 25.90
N GLY A 139 -3.26 6.52 25.88
CA GLY A 139 -2.25 6.33 24.84
C GLY A 139 -2.63 6.98 23.50
N PHE A 140 -2.53 6.22 22.41
CA PHE A 140 -2.67 6.74 21.05
C PHE A 140 -3.50 5.79 20.18
N ARG A 141 -4.33 6.37 19.31
CA ARG A 141 -4.89 5.67 18.15
C ARG A 141 -3.88 5.71 17.03
N VAL A 142 -3.44 4.55 16.54
CA VAL A 142 -2.34 4.44 15.59
C VAL A 142 -2.81 3.73 14.33
N ASP A 143 -2.54 4.36 13.19
CA ASP A 143 -2.61 3.72 11.89
C ASP A 143 -1.33 2.90 11.70
N VAL A 144 -1.46 1.57 11.85
CA VAL A 144 -0.32 0.65 11.83
C VAL A 144 0.29 0.56 10.44
N GLY A 145 -0.53 0.66 9.39
CA GLY A 145 -0.08 0.66 7.99
C GLY A 145 0.81 1.89 7.69
N LEU A 146 0.46 3.04 8.24
CA LEU A 146 1.24 4.27 8.08
C LEU A 146 2.40 4.42 9.07
N LEU A 147 2.42 3.70 10.19
CA LEU A 147 3.43 3.87 11.24
C LEU A 147 4.86 3.71 10.72
N ARG A 148 5.12 2.66 9.95
CA ARG A 148 6.46 2.39 9.41
C ARG A 148 6.94 3.51 8.49
N LEU A 149 6.06 4.00 7.61
CA LEU A 149 6.35 5.12 6.72
C LEU A 149 6.58 6.42 7.49
N GLY A 150 5.70 6.68 8.47
CA GLY A 150 5.80 7.83 9.36
C GLY A 150 7.13 7.89 10.10
N VAL A 151 7.59 6.76 10.64
CA VAL A 151 8.88 6.67 11.35
C VAL A 151 10.04 6.95 10.41
N ALA A 152 10.04 6.41 9.19
CA ALA A 152 11.09 6.69 8.20
C ALA A 152 11.16 8.18 7.82
N LEU A 153 10.00 8.85 7.74
CA LEU A 153 9.92 10.29 7.44
C LEU A 153 10.39 11.20 8.59
N LEU A 154 10.59 10.66 9.81
CA LEU A 154 11.17 11.45 10.91
C LEU A 154 12.65 11.78 10.66
N ASP A 155 13.35 10.95 9.89
CA ASP A 155 14.77 11.13 9.59
C ASP A 155 14.99 12.08 8.38
N VAL A 156 13.92 12.46 7.68
CA VAL A 156 13.97 13.43 6.60
C VAL A 156 13.94 14.86 7.18
N PRO A 157 14.81 15.78 6.73
CA PRO A 157 14.91 17.15 7.24
C PRO A 157 13.78 18.06 6.73
N ILE A 158 12.54 17.61 6.84
CA ILE A 158 11.32 18.42 6.61
C ILE A 158 10.83 19.00 7.93
N SER A 159 10.43 20.28 7.90
CA SER A 159 9.90 20.95 9.09
C SER A 159 8.50 20.44 9.44
N HIS A 160 8.12 20.53 10.71
CA HIS A 160 6.77 20.20 11.15
C HIS A 160 5.70 21.04 10.44
N GLU A 161 5.97 22.34 10.21
CA GLU A 161 5.07 23.24 9.51
C GLU A 161 4.86 22.81 8.05
N THR A 162 5.95 22.42 7.36
CA THR A 162 5.88 21.87 5.99
C THR A 162 5.02 20.62 5.92
N ILE A 163 5.13 19.71 6.91
CA ILE A 163 4.29 18.52 7.00
C ILE A 163 2.80 18.91 7.12
N LEU A 164 2.49 19.90 7.97
CA LEU A 164 1.11 20.36 8.14
C LEU A 164 0.54 20.98 6.86
N VAL A 165 1.33 21.80 6.16
CA VAL A 165 0.93 22.40 4.88
C VAL A 165 0.69 21.30 3.84
N ALA A 166 1.63 20.36 3.69
CA ALA A 166 1.49 19.24 2.75
C ALA A 166 0.26 18.39 3.07
N ARG A 167 0.01 18.05 4.35
CA ARG A 167 -1.18 17.32 4.79
C ARG A 167 -2.46 18.06 4.42
N LYS A 168 -2.51 19.37 4.69
CA LYS A 168 -3.69 20.18 4.37
C LYS A 168 -4.01 20.10 2.88
N VAL A 169 -3.01 20.34 2.03
CA VAL A 169 -3.15 20.25 0.57
C VAL A 169 -3.65 18.86 0.16
N LEU A 170 -3.02 17.79 0.64
CA LEU A 170 -3.41 16.42 0.30
C LEU A 170 -4.85 16.11 0.70
N LEU A 171 -5.25 16.44 1.94
CA LEU A 171 -6.60 16.15 2.44
C LEU A 171 -7.68 16.96 1.72
N GLU A 172 -7.42 18.22 1.38
CA GLU A 172 -8.35 19.06 0.63
C GLU A 172 -8.59 18.48 -0.78
N HIS A 173 -7.53 18.10 -1.49
CA HIS A 173 -7.66 17.54 -2.84
C HIS A 173 -8.28 16.13 -2.80
N ALA A 174 -7.88 15.28 -1.84
CA ALA A 174 -8.48 13.96 -1.67
C ALA A 174 -9.99 14.06 -1.39
N ARG A 175 -10.43 15.02 -0.55
CA ARG A 175 -11.85 15.26 -0.29
C ARG A 175 -12.60 15.71 -1.54
N THR A 176 -12.02 16.62 -2.32
CA THR A 176 -12.61 17.08 -3.58
C THR A 176 -12.75 15.92 -4.57
N ALA A 177 -11.70 15.12 -4.76
CA ALA A 177 -11.73 13.96 -5.65
C ALA A 177 -12.77 12.92 -5.19
N ALA A 178 -12.81 12.60 -3.89
CA ALA A 178 -13.80 11.69 -3.33
C ALA A 178 -15.24 12.19 -3.55
N HIS A 179 -15.47 13.50 -3.39
CA HIS A 179 -16.79 14.11 -3.63
C HIS A 179 -17.21 13.99 -5.09
N GLN A 180 -16.31 14.32 -6.03
CA GLN A 180 -16.56 14.23 -7.47
C GLN A 180 -16.81 12.79 -7.92
N LEU A 181 -16.00 11.84 -7.45
CA LEU A 181 -16.18 10.42 -7.76
C LEU A 181 -17.48 9.87 -7.18
N THR A 182 -17.84 10.26 -5.96
CA THR A 182 -19.12 9.86 -5.35
C THR A 182 -20.31 10.43 -6.12
N ALA A 183 -20.22 11.67 -6.62
CA ALA A 183 -21.25 12.27 -7.45
C ALA A 183 -21.41 11.53 -8.79
N LEU A 184 -20.31 11.30 -9.51
CA LEU A 184 -20.31 10.50 -10.75
C LEU A 184 -20.89 9.11 -10.54
N PHE A 185 -20.48 8.45 -9.44
CA PHE A 185 -20.98 7.12 -9.12
C PHE A 185 -22.48 7.14 -8.81
N ARG A 186 -22.97 8.14 -8.07
CA ARG A 186 -24.41 8.32 -7.84
C ARG A 186 -25.16 8.56 -9.16
N ASP A 187 -24.69 9.44 -10.01
CA ASP A 187 -25.43 9.83 -11.21
C ASP A 187 -25.47 8.69 -12.24
N GLU A 188 -24.36 7.97 -12.43
CA GLU A 188 -24.26 6.88 -13.41
C GLU A 188 -24.75 5.52 -12.89
N VAL A 189 -24.62 5.24 -11.59
CA VAL A 189 -24.93 3.93 -10.99
C VAL A 189 -26.21 3.93 -10.16
N TRP A 190 -26.65 5.07 -9.61
CA TRP A 190 -27.96 5.19 -8.93
C TRP A 190 -29.03 5.90 -9.77
N GLY A 191 -28.66 6.87 -10.60
CA GLY A 191 -29.60 7.67 -11.41
C GLY A 191 -30.59 6.83 -12.25
N PRO A 192 -30.15 5.77 -12.95
CA PRO A 192 -31.04 4.90 -13.74
C PRO A 192 -32.00 4.02 -12.91
N PHE A 193 -31.86 3.96 -11.58
CA PHE A 193 -32.57 3.02 -10.71
C PHE A 193 -33.57 3.67 -9.75
N THR A 194 -33.58 5.00 -9.64
CA THR A 194 -34.49 5.74 -8.74
C THR A 194 -35.93 5.89 -9.26
N GLU A 195 -36.23 5.46 -10.50
CA GLU A 195 -37.56 5.61 -11.12
C GLU A 195 -38.51 4.40 -10.91
N GLY A 196 -38.17 3.39 -10.10
CA GLY A 196 -39.06 2.26 -9.80
C GLY A 196 -38.85 1.70 -8.41
N GLU A 197 -39.94 1.26 -7.76
CA GLU A 197 -40.01 0.74 -6.39
C GLU A 197 -38.75 -0.03 -5.95
N SER A 198 -38.22 0.36 -4.79
CA SER A 198 -36.95 -0.12 -4.25
C SER A 198 -37.03 -1.59 -3.81
N ASP A 199 -36.76 -2.50 -4.75
CA ASP A 199 -36.56 -3.92 -4.47
C ASP A 199 -35.33 -4.15 -3.56
N PRO A 200 -35.48 -4.75 -2.35
CA PRO A 200 -34.39 -5.02 -1.43
C PRO A 200 -33.24 -5.86 -2.02
N GLU A 201 -33.55 -6.85 -2.86
CA GLU A 201 -32.53 -7.73 -3.48
C GLU A 201 -31.65 -6.95 -4.48
N ARG A 202 -32.26 -5.98 -5.17
CA ARG A 202 -31.57 -5.07 -6.09
C ARG A 202 -30.64 -4.11 -5.34
N VAL A 203 -31.06 -3.59 -4.18
CA VAL A 203 -30.21 -2.73 -3.32
C VAL A 203 -29.00 -3.51 -2.79
N GLU A 204 -29.19 -4.77 -2.42
CA GLU A 204 -28.10 -5.63 -1.93
C GLU A 204 -27.08 -5.96 -3.04
N SER A 205 -27.56 -6.31 -4.24
CA SER A 205 -26.71 -6.51 -5.43
C SER A 205 -25.89 -5.26 -5.78
N MET A 206 -26.47 -4.08 -5.62
CA MET A 206 -25.79 -2.80 -5.87
C MET A 206 -24.72 -2.48 -4.83
N LYS A 207 -24.98 -2.77 -3.55
CA LYS A 207 -23.97 -2.68 -2.47
C LYS A 207 -22.80 -3.61 -2.76
N ALA A 208 -23.07 -4.83 -3.23
CA ALA A 208 -22.02 -5.77 -3.63
C ALA A 208 -21.19 -5.26 -4.81
N LEU A 209 -21.82 -4.66 -5.83
CA LEU A 209 -21.11 -4.05 -6.96
C LEU A 209 -20.23 -2.87 -6.50
N SER A 210 -20.77 -1.99 -5.65
CA SER A 210 -20.04 -0.85 -5.09
C SER A 210 -18.82 -1.29 -4.28
N ALA A 211 -18.99 -2.33 -3.44
CA ALA A 211 -17.90 -2.91 -2.68
C ALA A 211 -16.80 -3.49 -3.59
N HIS A 212 -17.17 -4.06 -4.74
CA HIS A 212 -16.20 -4.54 -5.73
C HIS A 212 -15.47 -3.42 -6.48
N MET A 213 -16.10 -2.26 -6.66
CA MET A 213 -15.51 -1.12 -7.37
C MET A 213 -14.54 -0.30 -6.53
N GLN A 214 -14.75 -0.25 -5.21
CA GLN A 214 -13.93 0.56 -4.30
C GLN A 214 -12.41 0.32 -4.46
N PRO A 215 -11.89 -0.94 -4.49
CA PRO A 215 -10.46 -1.18 -4.71
C PRO A 215 -9.95 -0.66 -6.06
N MET A 216 -10.76 -0.75 -7.12
CA MET A 216 -10.38 -0.29 -8.46
C MET A 216 -10.26 1.24 -8.52
N VAL A 217 -11.18 1.95 -7.85
CA VAL A 217 -11.16 3.42 -7.77
C VAL A 217 -9.93 3.90 -6.99
N VAL A 218 -9.64 3.27 -5.85
CA VAL A 218 -8.45 3.60 -5.04
C VAL A 218 -7.17 3.39 -5.87
N GLN A 219 -7.07 2.26 -6.58
CA GLN A 219 -5.91 1.99 -7.43
C GLN A 219 -5.76 2.99 -8.58
N ALA A 220 -6.87 3.39 -9.21
CA ALA A 220 -6.86 4.41 -10.26
C ALA A 220 -6.38 5.77 -9.72
N LEU A 221 -6.84 6.16 -8.52
CA LEU A 221 -6.39 7.38 -7.85
C LEU A 221 -4.90 7.37 -7.53
N VAL A 222 -4.39 6.27 -6.96
CA VAL A 222 -2.96 6.11 -6.67
C VAL A 222 -2.13 6.20 -7.94
N THR A 223 -2.56 5.50 -9.00
CA THR A 223 -1.86 5.51 -10.29
C THR A 223 -1.84 6.90 -10.92
N ALA A 224 -2.98 7.61 -10.90
CA ALA A 224 -3.09 8.97 -11.42
C ALA A 224 -2.16 9.92 -10.64
N PHE A 225 -2.19 9.85 -9.31
CA PHE A 225 -1.33 10.65 -8.44
C PHE A 225 0.16 10.40 -8.71
N GLN A 226 0.58 9.14 -8.79
CA GLN A 226 1.98 8.77 -9.08
C GLN A 226 2.45 9.32 -10.44
N ARG A 227 1.59 9.28 -11.47
CA ARG A 227 1.90 9.83 -12.80
C ARG A 227 2.06 11.34 -12.75
N SER A 228 1.09 12.05 -12.17
CA SER A 228 1.16 13.51 -12.04
C SER A 228 2.36 13.95 -11.22
N LEU A 229 2.67 13.27 -10.11
CA LEU A 229 3.85 13.57 -9.31
C LEU A 229 5.15 13.39 -10.11
N LYS A 230 5.24 12.31 -10.90
CA LYS A 230 6.41 12.07 -11.76
C LYS A 230 6.59 13.16 -12.82
N GLU A 231 5.50 13.68 -13.38
CA GLU A 231 5.51 14.76 -14.36
C GLU A 231 5.96 16.09 -13.73
N GLU A 232 5.39 16.45 -12.58
CA GLU A 232 5.75 17.67 -11.84
C GLU A 232 7.21 17.65 -11.37
N LEU A 233 7.68 16.52 -10.83
CA LEU A 233 9.08 16.39 -10.42
C LEU A 233 10.03 16.52 -11.61
N ARG A 234 9.71 15.90 -12.76
CA ARG A 234 10.52 16.07 -13.98
C ARG A 234 10.57 17.53 -14.42
N ALA A 235 9.44 18.24 -14.40
CA ALA A 235 9.39 19.65 -14.78
C ALA A 235 10.23 20.53 -13.84
N ALA A 236 10.16 20.27 -12.53
CA ALA A 236 10.93 21.01 -11.54
C ALA A 236 12.45 20.79 -11.68
N PHE A 237 12.91 19.55 -11.86
CA PHE A 237 14.33 19.24 -11.97
C PHE A 237 14.96 19.61 -13.33
N VAL A 238 14.18 19.63 -14.42
CA VAL A 238 14.67 20.11 -15.74
C VAL A 238 14.79 21.63 -15.78
N SER A 239 13.99 22.35 -14.98
CA SER A 239 14.02 23.82 -14.93
C SER A 239 15.24 24.38 -14.18
N ASP A 240 15.86 23.58 -13.30
CA ASP A 240 17.07 23.95 -12.56
C ASP A 240 18.39 23.75 -13.36
N GLU A 241 18.34 23.03 -14.50
CA GLU A 241 19.53 22.78 -15.36
C GLU A 241 19.75 23.83 -16.46
N GLN A 242 18.90 24.86 -16.58
CA GLN A 242 19.16 25.96 -17.52
C GLN A 242 20.14 26.97 -16.90
N PRO A 243 21.34 27.18 -17.48
CA PRO A 243 22.26 28.18 -16.98
C PRO A 243 21.64 29.56 -17.17
N ARG A 244 21.58 30.36 -16.11
CA ARG A 244 21.32 31.80 -16.20
C ARG A 244 22.38 32.41 -17.12
N ALA A 245 21.96 32.79 -18.33
CA ALA A 245 22.74 33.62 -19.25
C ALA A 245 22.80 35.07 -18.77
#